data_AF-A0A067NLV6-F1
#
_entry.id   AF-A0A067NLV6-F1
#
_cell.length_a   1.000
_cell.length_b   1.000
_cell.length_c   1.000
_cell.angle_alpha   90.00
_cell.angle_beta   90.00
_cell.angle_gamma   90.00
#
_symmetry.space_group_name_H-M   'P 1'
#
loop_
_entity.id
_entity.type
_entity.pdbx_description
1 polymer ?
#
loop_
_entity_poly.entity_id
_entity_poly.type
_entity_poly.pdbx_seq_one_letter_code
_entity_poly.pdbx_strand_id
1 'polypeptide(L)'
;MNRPFGAVDVAANLKGAVAKTVTQKLLVSLAEKGELVQKLYGKTTFFVANQANIASVPDEEIATLEAERKQVEEENSLKAAEAKALINELARLKSTPTNDELDTQIADTKAAIAKALARLQPLRGGATLVSADDIAQIDTEWVKWRAEWTRRRKIFTSASARLHSWTRRFWQLGTDALPPQDASALAEDLGIEFDTSEHQALERSHICTANPLKRKR
;
A
#
# COMPACT_ATOMS: atom_id res chain seq x y z
N MET A 1 -9.65 5.07 -47.45
CA MET A 1 -8.19 5.13 -47.20
C MET A 1 -7.50 4.98 -48.55
N ASN A 2 -6.94 6.05 -49.13
CA ASN A 2 -6.36 6.02 -50.49
C ASN A 2 -4.85 5.70 -50.49
N ARG A 3 -4.35 5.06 -49.43
CA ARG A 3 -2.95 4.63 -49.37
C ARG A 3 -2.72 3.39 -50.25
N PRO A 4 -1.57 3.24 -50.92
CA PRO A 4 -1.24 2.03 -51.66
C PRO A 4 -1.14 0.81 -50.73
N PHE A 5 -1.59 -0.36 -51.20
CA PHE A 5 -1.51 -1.61 -50.45
C PHE A 5 -0.97 -2.76 -51.29
N GLY A 6 -0.25 -3.69 -50.66
CA GLY A 6 0.01 -5.00 -51.24
C GLY A 6 -1.18 -5.94 -51.04
N ALA A 7 -1.33 -6.95 -51.90
CA ALA A 7 -2.43 -7.92 -51.76
C ALA A 7 -2.39 -8.71 -50.44
N VAL A 8 -1.21 -8.89 -49.86
CA VAL A 8 -1.03 -9.52 -48.54
C VAL A 8 -1.65 -8.66 -47.45
N ASP A 9 -1.41 -7.35 -47.49
CA ASP A 9 -1.92 -6.39 -46.52
C ASP A 9 -3.44 -6.25 -46.63
N VAL A 10 -3.97 -6.25 -47.86
CA VAL A 10 -5.42 -6.24 -48.09
C VAL A 10 -6.06 -7.49 -47.50
N ALA A 11 -5.52 -8.68 -47.78
CA ALA A 11 -6.05 -9.93 -47.22
C ALA A 11 -6.01 -9.96 -45.69
N ALA A 12 -4.97 -9.39 -45.08
CA ALA A 12 -4.85 -9.25 -43.63
C ALA A 12 -5.87 -8.26 -43.05
N ASN A 13 -6.10 -7.11 -43.70
CA ASN A 13 -7.11 -6.12 -43.28
C ASN A 13 -8.54 -6.68 -43.40
N LEU A 14 -8.77 -7.60 -44.34
CA LEU A 14 -10.03 -8.35 -44.49
C LEU A 14 -10.19 -9.46 -43.43
N LYS A 15 -9.26 -9.60 -42.48
CA LYS A 15 -9.30 -10.56 -41.36
C LYS A 15 -9.57 -12.01 -41.79
N GLY A 16 -9.07 -12.41 -42.95
CA GLY A 16 -9.22 -13.77 -43.47
C GLY A 16 -10.58 -14.07 -44.14
N ALA A 17 -11.44 -13.06 -44.34
CA ALA A 17 -12.69 -13.23 -45.09
C ALA A 17 -12.46 -13.63 -46.55
N VAL A 18 -11.31 -13.28 -47.13
CA VAL A 18 -10.89 -13.67 -48.48
C VAL A 18 -9.49 -14.27 -48.42
N ALA A 19 -9.31 -15.45 -49.01
CA ALA A 19 -8.00 -16.09 -49.07
C ALA A 19 -6.98 -15.22 -49.84
N LYS A 20 -5.71 -15.29 -49.46
CA LYS A 20 -4.63 -14.46 -50.02
C LYS A 20 -4.52 -14.57 -51.55
N THR A 21 -4.62 -15.77 -52.08
CA THR A 21 -4.55 -16.05 -53.52
C THR A 21 -5.76 -15.49 -54.27
N VAL A 22 -6.94 -15.56 -53.68
CA VAL A 22 -8.18 -14.99 -54.22
C VAL A 22 -8.13 -13.46 -54.21
N THR A 23 -7.62 -12.87 -53.12
CA THR A 23 -7.44 -11.42 -52.98
C THR A 23 -6.52 -10.87 -54.08
N GLN A 24 -5.38 -11.53 -54.35
CA GLN A 24 -4.49 -11.14 -55.44
C GLN A 24 -5.21 -11.15 -56.80
N LYS A 25 -5.97 -12.21 -57.11
CA LYS A 25 -6.70 -12.31 -58.38
C LYS A 25 -7.76 -11.22 -58.53
N LEU A 26 -8.50 -10.93 -57.46
CA LEU A 26 -9.52 -9.88 -57.45
C LEU A 26 -8.91 -8.49 -57.66
N LEU A 27 -7.80 -8.19 -56.98
CA LEU A 27 -7.11 -6.90 -57.13
C LEU A 27 -6.56 -6.69 -58.55
N VAL A 28 -6.04 -7.74 -59.18
CA VAL A 28 -5.62 -7.69 -60.59
C VAL A 28 -6.81 -7.46 -61.51
N SER A 29 -7.94 -8.17 -61.31
CA SER A 29 -9.14 -7.96 -62.11
C SER A 29 -9.72 -6.56 -61.96
N LEU A 30 -9.68 -5.98 -60.75
CA LEU A 30 -10.09 -4.59 -60.51
C LEU A 30 -9.13 -3.58 -61.14
N ALA A 31 -7.84 -3.90 -61.23
CA ALA A 31 -6.88 -3.09 -61.95
C ALA A 31 -7.10 -3.14 -63.48
N GLU A 32 -7.45 -4.31 -64.03
CA GLU A 32 -7.81 -4.48 -65.45
C GLU A 32 -9.09 -3.71 -65.81
N LYS A 33 -10.05 -3.61 -64.88
CA LYS A 33 -11.27 -2.81 -65.04
C LYS A 33 -11.03 -1.29 -64.92
N GLY A 34 -9.82 -0.86 -64.57
CA GLY A 34 -9.48 0.56 -64.40
C GLY A 34 -9.97 1.20 -63.10
N GLU A 35 -10.53 0.40 -62.18
CA GLU A 35 -10.94 0.87 -60.84
C GLU A 35 -9.72 1.05 -59.92
N LEU A 36 -8.70 0.21 -60.11
CA LEU A 36 -7.42 0.29 -59.40
C LEU A 36 -6.27 0.56 -60.38
N VAL A 37 -5.23 1.21 -59.88
CA VAL A 37 -3.93 1.29 -60.53
C VAL A 37 -3.00 0.30 -59.86
N GLN A 38 -2.42 -0.59 -60.65
CA GLN A 38 -1.39 -1.53 -60.18
C GLN A 38 -0.01 -1.06 -60.61
N LYS A 39 0.97 -1.15 -59.70
CA LYS A 39 2.38 -0.88 -60.00
C LYS A 39 3.27 -1.93 -59.35
N LEU A 40 4.17 -2.48 -60.17
CA LEU A 40 5.15 -3.47 -59.72
C LEU A 40 6.39 -2.75 -59.18
N TYR A 41 6.79 -3.08 -57.96
CA TYR A 41 8.04 -2.63 -57.35
C TYR A 41 8.85 -3.86 -56.93
N GLY A 42 9.88 -4.18 -57.72
CA GLY A 42 10.67 -5.40 -57.52
C GLY A 42 9.81 -6.65 -57.66
N LYS A 43 9.65 -7.41 -56.56
CA LYS A 43 8.84 -8.64 -56.51
C LYS A 43 7.41 -8.43 -56.03
N THR A 44 7.04 -7.23 -55.60
CA THR A 44 5.75 -6.96 -54.96
C THR A 44 4.91 -6.00 -55.81
N THR A 45 3.64 -6.34 -56.02
CA THR A 45 2.67 -5.47 -56.69
C THR A 45 1.88 -4.68 -55.66
N PHE A 46 1.81 -3.38 -55.85
CA PHE A 46 0.98 -2.48 -55.06
C PHE A 46 -0.24 -2.05 -55.87
N PHE A 47 -1.37 -1.98 -55.19
CA PHE A 47 -2.66 -1.56 -55.74
C PHE A 47 -3.12 -0.30 -55.01
N VAL A 48 -3.60 0.68 -55.76
CA VAL A 48 -4.18 1.92 -55.23
C VAL A 48 -5.44 2.25 -56.02
N ALA A 49 -6.43 2.88 -55.37
CA ALA A 49 -7.61 3.39 -56.06
C ALA A 49 -7.20 4.37 -57.15
N ASN A 50 -7.82 4.26 -58.33
CA ASN A 50 -7.50 5.14 -59.44
C ASN A 50 -7.95 6.58 -59.13
N GLN A 51 -6.99 7.46 -58.82
CA GLN A 51 -7.27 8.84 -58.46
C GLN A 51 -7.75 9.67 -59.67
N ALA A 52 -7.51 9.22 -60.91
CA ALA A 52 -8.02 9.91 -62.10
C ALA A 52 -9.56 9.79 -62.23
N ASN A 53 -10.17 8.81 -61.56
CA ASN A 53 -11.62 8.65 -61.51
C ASN A 53 -12.27 9.49 -60.39
N ILE A 54 -11.46 10.18 -59.56
CA ILE A 54 -11.95 11.06 -58.51
C ILE A 54 -11.99 12.47 -59.09
N ALA A 55 -13.16 13.11 -59.03
CA ALA A 55 -13.33 14.47 -59.52
C ALA A 55 -12.38 15.43 -58.79
N SER A 56 -11.69 16.28 -59.56
CA SER A 56 -10.93 17.38 -58.98
C SER A 56 -11.90 18.42 -58.44
N VAL A 57 -11.75 18.77 -57.17
CA VAL A 57 -12.52 19.84 -56.53
C VAL A 57 -11.92 21.18 -56.97
N PRO A 58 -12.73 22.17 -57.40
CA PRO A 58 -12.25 23.50 -57.74
C PRO A 58 -11.76 24.27 -56.50
N ASP A 59 -10.80 25.19 -56.68
CA ASP A 59 -10.17 25.93 -55.58
C ASP A 59 -11.18 26.71 -54.71
N GLU A 60 -12.28 27.19 -55.30
CA GLU A 60 -13.35 27.87 -54.57
C GLU A 60 -14.06 26.94 -53.57
N GLU A 61 -14.34 25.70 -53.99
CA GLU A 61 -15.01 24.71 -53.13
C GLU A 61 -14.04 24.17 -52.06
N ILE A 62 -12.74 24.11 -52.35
CA ILE A 62 -11.71 23.84 -51.34
C ILE A 62 -11.72 24.94 -50.26
N ALA A 63 -11.75 26.21 -50.66
CA ALA A 63 -11.76 27.33 -49.72
C ALA A 63 -13.03 27.33 -48.84
N THR A 64 -14.20 26.97 -49.40
CA THR A 64 -15.42 26.83 -48.59
C THR A 64 -15.32 25.68 -47.59
N LEU A 65 -14.80 24.53 -48.02
CA LEU A 65 -14.61 23.36 -47.14
C LEU A 65 -13.59 23.62 -46.04
N GLU A 66 -12.52 24.39 -46.31
CA GLU A 66 -11.55 24.80 -45.30
C GLU A 66 -12.18 25.74 -44.26
N ALA A 67 -13.03 26.66 -44.68
CA ALA A 67 -13.76 27.54 -43.77
C ALA A 67 -14.73 26.76 -42.88
N GLU A 68 -15.52 25.86 -43.46
CA GLU A 68 -16.43 24.96 -42.72
C GLU A 68 -15.65 24.07 -41.73
N ARG A 69 -14.54 23.47 -42.18
CA ARG A 69 -13.68 22.67 -41.32
C ARG A 69 -13.20 23.47 -40.11
N LYS A 70 -12.74 24.70 -40.34
CA LYS A 70 -12.26 25.56 -39.25
C LYS A 70 -13.38 25.91 -38.27
N GLN A 71 -14.56 26.24 -38.76
CA GLN A 71 -15.73 26.49 -37.92
C GLN A 71 -16.08 25.26 -37.07
N VAL A 72 -16.15 24.08 -37.68
CA VAL A 72 -16.46 22.83 -36.97
C VAL A 72 -15.37 22.49 -35.94
N GLU A 73 -14.10 22.73 -36.25
CA GLU A 73 -12.99 22.54 -35.30
C GLU A 73 -13.10 23.48 -34.09
N GLU A 74 -13.48 24.74 -34.29
CA GLU A 74 -13.72 25.71 -33.22
C GLU A 74 -14.92 25.31 -32.35
N GLU A 75 -16.06 24.97 -32.97
CA GLU A 75 -17.25 24.50 -32.26
C GLU A 75 -16.98 23.23 -31.43
N ASN A 76 -16.24 22.28 -32.01
CA ASN A 76 -15.88 21.05 -31.32
C ASN A 76 -14.92 21.30 -30.14
N SER A 77 -13.98 22.23 -30.30
CA SER A 77 -13.09 22.66 -29.21
C SER A 77 -13.88 23.26 -28.04
N LEU A 78 -14.85 24.13 -28.33
CA LEU A 78 -15.73 24.72 -27.32
C LEU A 78 -16.57 23.65 -26.61
N LYS A 79 -17.16 22.72 -27.36
CA LYS A 79 -17.95 21.61 -26.78
C LYS A 79 -17.10 20.67 -25.94
N ALA A 80 -15.86 20.40 -26.34
CA ALA A 80 -14.93 19.60 -25.55
C ALA A 80 -14.58 20.29 -24.21
N ALA A 81 -14.39 21.62 -24.22
CA ALA A 81 -14.16 22.39 -23.02
C ALA A 81 -15.38 22.39 -22.08
N GLU A 82 -16.58 22.58 -22.62
CA GLU A 82 -17.86 22.51 -21.89
C GLU A 82 -18.06 21.13 -21.25
N ALA A 83 -17.84 20.06 -22.02
CA ALA A 83 -17.94 18.69 -21.51
C ALA A 83 -16.96 18.44 -20.36
N LYS A 84 -15.71 18.93 -20.48
CA LYS A 84 -14.71 18.80 -19.41
C LYS A 84 -15.14 19.55 -18.14
N ALA A 85 -15.71 20.75 -18.29
CA ALA A 85 -16.22 21.52 -17.15
C ALA A 85 -17.38 20.77 -16.45
N LEU A 86 -18.35 20.26 -17.21
CA LEU A 86 -19.48 19.51 -16.67
C LEU A 86 -19.05 18.20 -15.99
N ILE A 87 -18.07 17.49 -16.55
CA ILE A 87 -17.50 16.28 -15.92
C ILE A 87 -16.89 16.61 -14.56
N ASN A 88 -16.14 17.72 -14.47
CA ASN A 88 -15.53 18.15 -13.22
C ASN A 88 -16.60 18.55 -12.19
N GLU A 89 -17.64 19.26 -12.61
CA GLU A 89 -18.75 19.65 -11.73
C GLU A 89 -19.53 18.43 -11.22
N LEU A 90 -19.81 17.48 -12.11
CA LEU A 90 -20.45 16.22 -11.76
C LEU A 90 -19.59 15.41 -10.78
N ALA A 91 -18.27 15.33 -11.01
CA ALA A 91 -17.36 14.67 -10.08
C ALA A 91 -17.37 15.33 -8.69
N ARG A 92 -17.40 16.67 -8.64
CA ARG A 92 -17.52 17.42 -7.38
C ARG A 92 -18.84 17.09 -6.67
N LEU A 93 -19.97 17.12 -7.38
CA LEU A 93 -21.29 16.83 -6.80
C LEU A 93 -21.41 15.37 -6.32
N LYS A 94 -20.79 14.42 -7.02
CA LYS A 94 -20.76 13.01 -6.59
C LYS A 94 -19.85 12.78 -5.38
N SER A 95 -18.84 13.62 -5.18
CA SER A 95 -17.96 13.53 -4.01
C SER A 95 -18.57 14.12 -2.74
N THR A 96 -19.63 14.93 -2.88
CA THR A 96 -20.39 15.44 -1.74
C THR A 96 -21.48 14.44 -1.35
N PRO A 97 -21.57 14.03 -0.07
CA PRO A 97 -22.63 13.16 0.41
C PRO A 97 -24.00 13.83 0.21
N THR A 98 -25.01 13.00 -0.01
CA THR A 98 -26.40 13.44 -0.08
C THR A 98 -26.90 13.91 1.28
N ASN A 99 -28.00 14.68 1.31
CA ASN A 99 -28.59 15.15 2.56
C ASN A 99 -28.96 13.99 3.49
N ASP A 100 -29.50 12.90 2.95
CA ASP A 100 -29.89 11.71 3.73
C ASP A 100 -28.65 11.00 4.34
N GLU A 101 -27.55 10.93 3.60
CA GLU A 101 -26.27 10.41 4.09
C GLU A 101 -25.67 11.32 5.18
N LEU A 102 -25.77 12.64 5.00
CA LEU A 102 -25.34 13.60 6.01
C LEU A 102 -26.14 13.47 7.30
N ASP A 103 -27.47 13.33 7.21
CA ASP A 103 -28.33 13.13 8.37
C ASP A 103 -27.96 11.85 9.13
N THR A 104 -27.67 10.78 8.40
CA THR A 104 -27.19 9.51 8.98
C THR A 104 -25.84 9.70 9.68
N GLN A 105 -24.87 10.34 9.01
CA GLN A 105 -23.55 10.62 9.60
C GLN A 105 -23.64 11.51 10.84
N ILE A 106 -24.54 12.49 10.85
CA ILE A 106 -24.79 13.35 12.00
C ILE A 106 -25.37 12.54 13.16
N ALA A 107 -26.35 11.67 12.89
CA ALA A 107 -26.95 10.81 13.90
C ALA A 107 -25.91 9.86 14.53
N ASP A 108 -25.11 9.20 13.70
CA ASP A 108 -24.04 8.30 14.14
C ASP A 108 -22.98 9.03 14.96
N THR A 109 -22.55 10.21 14.50
CA THR A 109 -21.57 11.03 15.21
C THR A 109 -22.11 11.48 16.56
N LYS A 110 -23.39 11.89 16.64
CA LYS A 110 -24.05 12.25 17.91
C LYS A 110 -24.11 11.05 18.86
N ALA A 111 -24.44 9.86 18.37
CA ALA A 111 -24.47 8.64 19.17
C ALA A 111 -23.06 8.28 19.70
N ALA A 112 -22.02 8.41 18.86
CA ALA A 112 -20.63 8.18 19.25
C ALA A 112 -20.18 9.17 20.35
N ILE A 113 -20.52 10.45 20.20
CA ILE A 113 -20.25 11.48 21.21
C ILE A 113 -20.94 11.13 22.53
N ALA A 114 -22.23 10.77 22.49
CA ALA A 114 -22.97 10.40 23.70
C ALA A 114 -22.34 9.20 24.42
N LYS A 115 -21.95 8.15 23.67
CA LYS A 115 -21.24 6.98 24.21
C LYS A 115 -19.89 7.35 24.83
N ALA A 116 -19.12 8.19 24.15
CA ALA A 116 -17.82 8.65 24.64
C ALA A 116 -17.98 9.45 25.93
N LEU A 117 -18.94 10.38 25.99
CA LEU A 117 -19.24 11.18 27.17
C LEU A 117 -19.72 10.32 28.35
N ALA A 118 -20.58 9.33 28.10
CA ALA A 118 -21.03 8.40 29.13
C ALA A 118 -19.86 7.61 29.74
N ARG A 119 -18.90 7.16 28.92
CA ARG A 119 -17.68 6.50 29.40
C ARG A 119 -16.76 7.45 30.17
N LEU A 120 -16.72 8.72 29.79
CA LEU A 120 -15.85 9.73 30.38
C LEU A 120 -16.40 10.26 31.72
N GLN A 121 -17.72 10.28 31.89
CA GLN A 121 -18.38 10.79 33.10
C GLN A 121 -17.84 10.15 34.40
N PRO A 122 -17.78 8.81 34.57
CA PRO A 122 -17.24 8.22 35.81
C PRO A 122 -15.76 8.52 36.00
N LEU A 123 -14.97 8.58 34.90
CA LEU A 123 -13.54 8.88 34.95
C LEU A 123 -13.27 10.31 35.41
N ARG A 124 -14.09 11.28 34.96
CA ARG A 124 -14.04 12.68 35.43
C ARG A 124 -14.56 12.86 36.85
N GLY A 125 -15.48 12.00 37.27
CA GLY A 125 -15.98 11.95 38.65
C GLY A 125 -14.96 11.41 39.66
N GLY A 126 -13.74 11.07 39.22
CA GLY A 126 -12.69 10.53 40.09
C GLY A 126 -12.91 9.08 40.45
N ALA A 127 -13.62 8.29 39.63
CA ALA A 127 -13.74 6.86 39.83
C ALA A 127 -12.34 6.23 39.89
N THR A 128 -11.94 5.76 41.06
CA THR A 128 -10.75 4.95 41.28
C THR A 128 -11.03 3.56 40.71
N LEU A 129 -10.54 3.27 39.50
CA LEU A 129 -10.67 1.93 38.89
C LEU A 129 -9.86 0.86 39.65
N VAL A 130 -8.85 1.30 40.40
CA VAL A 130 -8.01 0.46 41.25
C VAL A 130 -8.10 1.04 42.65
N SER A 131 -8.43 0.21 43.63
CA SER A 131 -8.52 0.67 45.02
C SER A 131 -7.12 1.04 45.54
N ALA A 132 -7.07 1.93 46.54
CA ALA A 132 -5.81 2.26 47.18
C ALA A 132 -5.16 1.02 47.84
N ASP A 133 -5.99 0.08 48.30
CA ASP A 133 -5.56 -1.16 48.92
C ASP A 133 -4.92 -2.12 47.90
N ASP A 134 -5.50 -2.23 46.69
CA ASP A 134 -4.91 -3.04 45.60
C ASP A 134 -3.54 -2.49 45.18
N ILE A 135 -3.41 -1.16 45.07
CA ILE A 135 -2.12 -0.51 44.76
C ILE A 135 -1.10 -0.79 45.87
N ALA A 136 -1.50 -0.66 47.13
CA ALA A 136 -0.64 -0.94 48.26
C ALA A 136 -0.20 -2.42 48.28
N GLN A 137 -1.12 -3.35 47.99
CA GLN A 137 -0.80 -4.77 47.89
C GLN A 137 0.21 -5.03 46.77
N ILE A 138 -0.01 -4.49 45.57
CA ILE A 138 0.93 -4.62 44.44
C ILE A 138 2.31 -4.07 44.81
N ASP A 139 2.38 -2.92 45.48
CA ASP A 139 3.65 -2.35 45.94
C ASP A 139 4.36 -3.27 46.96
N THR A 140 3.61 -3.86 47.90
CA THR A 140 4.20 -4.80 48.88
C THR A 140 4.69 -6.10 48.23
N GLU A 141 3.91 -6.64 47.29
CA GLU A 141 4.27 -7.84 46.54
C GLU A 141 5.48 -7.57 45.64
N TRP A 142 5.53 -6.41 44.98
CA TRP A 142 6.66 -5.98 44.18
C TRP A 142 7.95 -5.92 45.02
N VAL A 143 7.91 -5.28 46.18
CA VAL A 143 9.09 -5.20 47.08
C VAL A 143 9.54 -6.59 47.54
N LYS A 144 8.60 -7.46 47.93
CA LYS A 144 8.89 -8.82 48.39
C LYS A 144 9.51 -9.66 47.27
N TRP A 145 8.84 -9.76 46.12
CA TRP A 145 9.28 -10.64 45.03
C TRP A 145 10.55 -10.14 44.37
N ARG A 146 10.76 -8.83 44.31
CA ARG A 146 12.01 -8.25 43.84
C ARG A 146 13.19 -8.58 44.75
N ALA A 147 12.99 -8.51 46.08
CA ALA A 147 14.02 -8.87 47.04
C ALA A 147 14.38 -10.35 46.94
N GLU A 148 13.39 -11.22 46.80
CA GLU A 148 13.56 -12.66 46.57
C GLU A 148 14.29 -12.96 45.26
N TRP A 149 13.87 -12.35 44.15
CA TRP A 149 14.53 -12.50 42.85
C TRP A 149 16.00 -12.08 42.91
N THR A 150 16.28 -10.88 43.44
CA THR A 150 17.66 -10.38 43.60
C THR A 150 18.49 -11.30 44.49
N ARG A 151 17.93 -11.80 45.59
CA ARG A 151 18.61 -12.71 46.53
C ARG A 151 18.94 -14.05 45.87
N ARG A 152 17.96 -14.70 45.24
CA ARG A 152 18.13 -16.00 44.58
C ARG A 152 19.09 -15.91 43.40
N ARG A 153 18.96 -14.87 42.57
CA ARG A 153 19.88 -14.61 41.47
C ARG A 153 21.30 -14.31 41.95
N LYS A 154 21.50 -13.59 43.06
CA LYS A 154 22.84 -13.40 43.65
C LYS A 154 23.47 -14.72 44.09
N ILE A 155 22.69 -15.60 44.72
CA ILE A 155 23.15 -16.93 45.15
C ILE A 155 23.58 -17.77 43.94
N PHE A 156 22.82 -17.68 42.84
CA PHE A 156 23.02 -18.49 41.65
C PHE A 156 24.11 -17.92 40.70
N THR A 157 24.07 -16.61 40.41
CA THR A 157 24.76 -15.98 39.26
C THR A 157 25.91 -15.04 39.64
N SER A 158 25.84 -14.23 40.71
CA SER A 158 26.74 -13.07 40.85
C SER A 158 27.66 -13.04 42.08
N ALA A 159 28.95 -12.78 41.83
CA ALA A 159 29.92 -12.28 42.79
C ALA A 159 29.65 -10.80 43.13
N SER A 160 29.19 -10.50 44.34
CA SER A 160 29.18 -9.12 44.86
C SER A 160 30.39 -8.86 45.75
N ALA A 161 31.25 -7.92 45.34
CA ALA A 161 32.54 -7.57 45.93
C ALA A 161 32.50 -6.89 47.32
N ARG A 162 31.48 -7.13 48.14
CA ARG A 162 31.42 -6.54 49.48
C ARG A 162 30.57 -7.42 50.41
N LEU A 163 31.24 -7.89 51.46
CA LEU A 163 30.74 -8.63 52.62
C LEU A 163 30.88 -10.18 52.55
N HIS A 164 31.92 -10.65 53.24
CA HIS A 164 32.25 -12.01 53.67
C HIS A 164 32.53 -13.09 52.60
N SER A 165 33.82 -13.42 52.54
CA SER A 165 34.56 -14.33 51.65
C SER A 165 34.23 -15.83 51.77
N TRP A 166 32.97 -16.25 51.95
CA TRP A 166 32.62 -17.69 52.00
C TRP A 166 31.45 -18.14 51.10
N THR A 167 30.67 -17.24 50.48
CA THR A 167 29.67 -17.62 49.47
C THR A 167 30.32 -17.78 48.09
N ARG A 168 30.90 -18.96 47.86
CA ARG A 168 31.38 -19.41 46.56
C ARG A 168 30.18 -19.89 45.71
N ARG A 169 29.90 -19.15 44.63
CA ARG A 169 29.12 -19.45 43.41
C ARG A 169 28.47 -20.86 43.33
N PHE A 170 27.15 -21.00 43.52
CA PHE A 170 26.51 -22.33 43.39
C PHE A 170 26.67 -22.93 41.99
N TRP A 171 26.37 -22.17 40.93
CA TRP A 171 26.54 -22.64 39.56
C TRP A 171 28.02 -22.89 39.23
N GLN A 172 28.89 -21.96 39.60
CA GLN A 172 30.31 -22.11 39.30
C GLN A 172 31.01 -23.16 40.18
N LEU A 173 30.43 -23.61 41.30
CA LEU A 173 30.96 -24.75 42.05
C LEU A 173 30.86 -26.05 41.24
N GLY A 174 29.78 -26.21 40.47
CA GLY A 174 29.58 -27.35 39.57
C GLY A 174 30.32 -27.20 38.23
N THR A 175 30.59 -25.96 37.80
CA THR A 175 31.15 -25.70 36.45
C THR A 175 32.57 -25.16 36.44
N ASP A 176 33.24 -24.93 37.59
CA ASP A 176 34.61 -24.35 37.65
C ASP A 176 35.65 -25.21 36.91
N ALA A 177 35.42 -26.53 36.91
CA ALA A 177 36.29 -27.51 36.29
C ALA A 177 35.94 -27.77 34.81
N LEU A 178 34.87 -27.16 34.29
CA LEU A 178 34.37 -27.39 32.94
C LEU A 178 34.83 -26.26 31.98
N PRO A 179 35.21 -26.60 30.75
CA PRO A 179 35.34 -25.61 29.68
C PRO A 179 34.04 -24.81 29.49
N PRO A 180 34.12 -23.54 29.04
CA PRO A 180 32.94 -22.68 28.89
C PRO A 180 31.83 -23.25 27.98
N GLN A 181 32.21 -24.04 26.97
CA GLN A 181 31.27 -24.70 26.06
C GLN A 181 30.50 -25.82 26.76
N ASP A 182 31.18 -26.63 27.56
CA ASP A 182 30.57 -27.74 28.32
C ASP A 182 29.70 -27.22 29.47
N ALA A 183 30.08 -26.10 30.09
CA ALA A 183 29.26 -25.42 31.08
C ALA A 183 27.97 -24.83 30.46
N SER A 184 28.02 -24.36 29.21
CA SER A 184 26.85 -23.89 28.48
C SER A 184 25.92 -25.05 28.10
N ALA A 185 26.49 -26.15 27.57
CA ALA A 185 25.72 -27.36 27.25
C ALA A 185 25.04 -27.94 28.51
N LEU A 186 25.74 -27.96 29.65
CA LEU A 186 25.17 -28.39 30.92
C LEU A 186 24.04 -27.46 31.42
N ALA A 187 24.13 -26.15 31.19
CA ALA A 187 23.04 -25.23 31.51
C ALA A 187 21.79 -25.51 30.67
N GLU A 188 21.97 -25.78 29.36
CA GLU A 188 20.90 -26.14 28.45
C GLU A 188 20.25 -27.48 28.82
N ASP A 189 21.07 -28.50 29.12
CA ASP A 189 20.59 -29.82 29.54
C ASP A 189 19.80 -29.78 30.86
N LEU A 190 20.20 -28.89 31.78
CA LEU A 190 19.50 -28.66 33.05
C LEU A 190 18.33 -27.67 32.93
N GLY A 191 18.08 -27.11 31.75
CA GLY A 191 17.01 -26.15 31.51
C GLY A 191 17.17 -24.82 32.26
N ILE A 192 18.41 -24.39 32.48
CA ILE A 192 18.71 -23.14 33.19
C ILE A 192 18.63 -21.98 32.20
N GLU A 193 17.63 -21.13 32.40
CA GLU A 193 17.48 -19.87 31.66
C GLU A 193 18.02 -18.69 32.48
N PHE A 194 18.97 -17.94 31.89
CA PHE A 194 19.50 -16.72 32.48
C PHE A 194 18.66 -15.50 32.11
N ASP A 195 18.76 -14.44 32.93
CA ASP A 195 18.07 -13.17 32.72
C ASP A 195 18.26 -12.61 31.30
N THR A 196 17.15 -12.46 30.59
CA THR A 196 17.09 -11.86 29.25
C THR A 196 17.33 -10.34 29.26
N SER A 197 17.42 -9.74 28.08
CA SER A 197 17.56 -8.28 27.91
C SER A 197 16.43 -7.47 28.57
N GLU A 198 15.21 -8.00 28.62
CA GLU A 198 14.06 -7.37 29.28
C GLU A 198 14.25 -7.26 30.79
N HIS A 199 14.79 -8.32 31.42
CA HIS A 199 15.12 -8.32 32.84
C HIS A 199 16.15 -7.24 33.16
N GLN A 200 17.19 -7.10 32.33
CA GLN A 200 18.22 -6.07 32.49
C GLN A 200 17.66 -4.65 32.29
N ALA A 201 16.72 -4.47 31.36
CA ALA A 201 16.04 -3.19 31.16
C ALA A 201 15.15 -2.82 32.35
N LEU A 202 14.42 -3.80 32.90
CA LEU A 202 13.60 -3.63 34.10
C LEU A 202 14.44 -3.21 35.31
N GLU A 203 15.64 -3.77 35.48
CA GLU A 203 16.55 -3.37 36.57
C GLU A 203 17.06 -1.94 36.47
N ARG A 204 17.30 -1.47 35.24
CA ARG A 204 17.73 -0.09 34.97
C ARG A 204 16.58 0.91 35.04
N SER A 205 15.34 0.44 35.02
CA SER A 205 14.16 1.29 35.07
C SER A 205 14.04 2.05 36.40
N HIS A 206 13.27 3.13 36.39
CA HIS A 206 12.96 3.94 37.56
C HIS A 206 12.19 3.15 38.64
N ILE A 207 11.43 2.12 38.26
CA ILE A 207 10.70 1.22 39.17
C ILE A 207 11.70 0.45 40.06
N CYS A 208 12.89 0.16 39.51
CA CYS A 208 13.94 -0.53 40.21
C CYS A 208 14.96 0.41 40.89
N THR A 209 15.27 1.55 40.30
CA THR A 209 16.30 2.48 40.81
C THR A 209 15.77 3.48 41.84
N ALA A 210 14.47 3.72 41.89
CA ALA A 210 13.87 4.55 42.92
C ALA A 210 13.91 3.81 44.27
N ASN A 211 14.61 4.40 45.24
CA ASN A 211 14.62 3.91 46.61
C ASN A 211 13.24 4.22 47.24
N PRO A 212 12.41 3.23 47.60
CA PRO A 212 11.06 3.48 48.13
C PRO A 212 11.06 4.29 49.44
N LEU A 213 12.21 4.42 50.10
CA LEU A 213 12.40 5.21 51.33
C LEU A 213 12.73 6.70 51.12
N LYS A 214 12.64 7.24 49.88
CA LYS A 214 12.89 8.67 49.60
C LYS A 214 11.75 9.38 48.87
N ARG A 215 10.50 8.94 48.99
CA ARG A 215 9.37 9.88 48.81
C ARG A 215 9.35 10.79 50.05
N LYS A 216 10.10 11.89 49.99
CA LYS A 216 10.02 12.98 50.96
C LYS A 216 8.56 13.45 51.02
N ARG A 217 8.06 13.47 52.24
CA ARG A 217 6.83 14.13 52.66
C ARG A 217 6.91 15.63 52.35
#